data_AF-A0A1G0CAN4-F1
#
_entry.id   AF-A0A1G0CAN4-F1
#
_cell.length_a   1.000
_cell.length_b   1.000
_cell.length_c   1.000
_cell.angle_alpha   90.00
_cell.angle_beta   90.00
_cell.angle_gamma   90.00
#
_symmetry.space_group_name_H-M   'P 1'
#
loop_
_entity.id
_entity.type
_entity.pdbx_description
1 polymer ?
#
loop_
_entity_poly.entity_id
_entity_poly.type
_entity_poly.pdbx_seq_one_letter_code
_entity_poly.pdbx_strand_id
1 'polypeptide(L)'
;MRKFQLFFKQVVAKIEDYTLPLKRYLLLFIAILSLRLCLEFFANNRLFQSDDVMHIGLWFLFIVQAFMLQLHLFSKVKVEQIVKLVICCFSIALTAPIIDLIVSQGKFSKMNYLSVNSFSDIAWSYITIGGASLSRGATLGIRTEIVLLVIASFNYVYLKTGNIWRSLAGTFSIYTVLFLSGAIPYFLGKINTAFNLTYGQNDQSSSYLLFTLDIGLFLFLAYRYNRKMISFKFDFPIVFRIFGSIGLVVLGAYLARKAYPDNWMLDPTTLYYFPLLAVVLLMLYTYEGYGKQQLKNEGTNFTVQNGLLLVLVCTSACISFHTLFAVLFTWGMLFFLYEKPLRFINISYLSPLLQAGLMLGYLLIGFMAFGAPMVGMEISVIFLTLIVSFLIYLVMFYINRYIYKK
;
A
#
# COMPACT_ATOMS: atom_id res chain seq x y z
N MET A 1 -40.49 -3.11 -7.28
CA MET A 1 -39.15 -2.77 -7.85
C MET A 1 -38.94 -1.27 -8.06
N ARG A 2 -39.83 -0.52 -8.73
CA ARG A 2 -39.63 0.93 -9.00
C ARG A 2 -39.36 1.79 -7.74
N LYS A 3 -40.13 1.61 -6.66
CA LYS A 3 -39.93 2.35 -5.39
C LYS A 3 -38.54 2.14 -4.78
N PHE A 4 -38.04 0.91 -4.79
CA PHE A 4 -36.71 0.57 -4.25
C PHE A 4 -35.60 1.23 -5.08
N GLN A 5 -35.69 1.18 -6.41
CA GLN A 5 -34.73 1.85 -7.30
C GLN A 5 -34.73 3.37 -7.11
N LEU A 6 -35.91 3.98 -6.92
CA LEU A 6 -36.02 5.41 -6.61
C LEU A 6 -35.37 5.76 -5.28
N PHE A 7 -35.62 4.99 -4.22
CA PHE A 7 -34.97 5.16 -2.93
C PHE A 7 -33.44 5.03 -3.04
N PHE A 8 -32.97 3.97 -3.69
CA PHE A 8 -31.54 3.74 -3.90
C PHE A 8 -30.88 4.90 -4.66
N LYS A 9 -31.55 5.41 -5.71
CA LYS A 9 -31.09 6.58 -6.46
C LYS A 9 -31.00 7.84 -5.58
N GLN A 10 -31.99 8.07 -4.72
CA GLN A 10 -31.99 9.22 -3.80
C GLN A 10 -30.86 9.13 -2.77
N VAL A 11 -30.64 7.96 -2.17
CA VAL A 11 -29.56 7.74 -1.20
C VAL A 11 -28.20 7.95 -1.84
N VAL A 12 -27.95 7.35 -3.02
CA VAL A 12 -26.69 7.50 -3.75
C VAL A 12 -26.43 8.97 -4.10
N ALA A 13 -27.41 9.68 -4.64
CA ALA A 13 -27.27 11.10 -4.98
C ALA A 13 -26.94 11.93 -3.73
N LYS A 14 -27.66 11.70 -2.62
CA LYS A 14 -27.42 12.41 -1.36
C LYS A 14 -26.00 12.22 -0.83
N ILE A 15 -25.42 11.02 -0.96
CA ILE A 15 -24.07 10.73 -0.48
C ILE A 15 -23.00 11.35 -1.39
N GLU A 16 -23.15 11.20 -2.71
CA GLU A 16 -22.16 11.68 -3.68
C GLU A 16 -22.08 13.21 -3.73
N ASP A 17 -23.22 13.89 -3.61
CA ASP A 17 -23.33 15.35 -3.70
C ASP A 17 -23.08 16.04 -2.35
N TYR A 18 -22.82 15.27 -1.29
CA TYR A 18 -22.54 15.83 0.03
C TYR A 18 -21.19 16.57 0.03
N THR A 19 -21.19 17.83 0.48
CA THR A 19 -20.07 18.77 0.36
C THR A 19 -19.03 18.66 1.48
N LEU A 20 -18.96 17.53 2.19
CA LEU A 20 -17.96 17.34 3.23
C LEU A 20 -16.55 17.13 2.66
N PRO A 21 -15.50 17.64 3.33
CA PRO A 21 -14.13 17.41 2.91
C PRO A 21 -13.73 15.94 3.12
N LEU A 22 -12.94 15.38 2.19
CA LEU A 22 -12.51 13.97 2.19
C LEU A 22 -11.91 13.49 3.52
N LYS A 23 -11.21 14.36 4.27
CA LYS A 23 -10.67 14.04 5.60
C LYS A 23 -11.73 13.55 6.60
N ARG A 24 -12.98 14.04 6.50
CA ARG A 24 -14.08 13.60 7.36
C ARG A 24 -14.52 12.18 7.02
N TYR A 25 -14.47 11.80 5.75
CA TYR A 25 -14.73 10.43 5.32
C TYR A 25 -13.63 9.48 5.80
N LEU A 26 -12.36 9.90 5.77
CA LEU A 26 -11.28 9.09 6.36
C LEU A 26 -11.51 8.83 7.86
N LEU A 27 -11.91 9.84 8.63
CA LEU A 27 -12.26 9.68 10.04
C LEU A 27 -13.48 8.76 10.24
N LEU A 28 -14.49 8.85 9.36
CA LEU A 28 -15.64 7.95 9.37
C LEU A 28 -15.22 6.50 9.11
N PHE A 29 -14.34 6.27 8.13
CA PHE A 29 -13.79 4.94 7.85
C PHE A 29 -13.09 4.36 9.07
N ILE A 30 -12.19 5.12 9.70
CA ILE A 30 -11.49 4.70 10.92
C ILE A 30 -12.49 4.39 12.04
N ALA A 31 -13.52 5.22 12.25
CA ALA A 31 -14.54 4.99 13.27
C ALA A 31 -15.34 3.69 13.03
N ILE A 32 -15.76 3.44 11.79
CA ILE A 32 -16.48 2.20 11.42
C ILE A 32 -15.56 0.98 11.57
N LEU A 33 -14.30 1.08 11.13
CA LEU A 33 -13.33 0.01 11.24
C LEU A 33 -13.06 -0.36 12.71
N SER A 34 -12.83 0.64 13.57
CA SER A 34 -12.63 0.41 15.00
C SER A 34 -13.85 -0.27 15.65
N LEU A 35 -15.07 0.17 15.30
CA LEU A 35 -16.28 -0.47 15.78
C LEU A 35 -16.41 -1.91 15.28
N ARG A 36 -16.10 -2.16 14.00
CA ARG A 36 -16.12 -3.51 13.41
C ARG A 36 -15.15 -4.44 14.14
N LEU A 37 -13.89 -4.02 14.29
CA LEU A 37 -12.86 -4.80 14.98
C LEU A 37 -13.28 -5.12 16.42
N CYS A 38 -13.81 -4.13 17.13
CA CYS A 38 -14.34 -4.30 18.47
C CYS A 38 -15.42 -5.40 18.53
N LEU A 39 -16.44 -5.32 17.66
CA LEU A 39 -17.50 -6.34 17.59
C LEU A 39 -16.96 -7.72 17.21
N GLU A 40 -15.97 -7.79 16.32
CA GLU A 40 -15.35 -9.04 15.91
C GLU A 40 -14.52 -9.69 17.03
N PHE A 41 -13.80 -8.89 17.83
CA PHE A 41 -13.09 -9.39 19.01
C PHE A 41 -14.07 -9.93 20.07
N PHE A 42 -15.19 -9.24 20.28
CA PHE A 42 -16.27 -9.73 21.15
C PHE A 42 -16.91 -11.02 20.61
N ALA A 43 -17.22 -11.08 19.32
CA ALA A 43 -17.81 -12.28 18.69
C ALA A 43 -16.87 -13.50 18.73
N ASN A 44 -15.55 -13.27 18.65
CA ASN A 44 -14.53 -14.31 18.69
C ASN A 44 -14.03 -14.64 20.12
N ASN A 45 -14.43 -13.90 21.15
CA ASN A 45 -13.93 -14.04 22.52
C ASN A 45 -12.38 -14.14 22.59
N ARG A 46 -11.69 -13.33 21.79
CA ARG A 46 -10.21 -13.30 21.73
C ARG A 46 -9.69 -11.96 22.24
N LEU A 47 -8.53 -11.98 22.88
CA LEU A 47 -7.84 -10.77 23.30
C LEU A 47 -7.35 -10.00 22.08
N PHE A 48 -7.41 -8.67 22.18
CA PHE A 48 -6.88 -7.77 21.17
C PHE A 48 -5.35 -7.86 21.11
N GLN A 49 -4.80 -8.05 19.92
CA GLN A 49 -3.37 -7.98 19.65
C GLN A 49 -3.10 -6.93 18.56
N SER A 50 -1.93 -6.27 18.62
CA SER A 50 -1.53 -5.26 17.62
C SER A 50 -1.54 -5.84 16.21
N ASP A 51 -1.09 -7.08 16.07
CA ASP A 51 -0.91 -7.74 14.79
C ASP A 51 -2.26 -8.07 14.15
N ASP A 52 -3.24 -8.48 14.94
CA ASP A 52 -4.63 -8.67 14.49
C ASP A 52 -5.21 -7.37 13.94
N VAL A 53 -5.00 -6.25 14.63
CA VAL A 53 -5.54 -4.94 14.21
C VAL A 53 -4.89 -4.47 12.93
N MET A 54 -3.57 -4.57 12.85
CA MET A 54 -2.83 -4.17 11.66
C MET A 54 -3.25 -5.04 10.47
N HIS A 55 -3.22 -6.36 10.65
CA HIS A 55 -3.55 -7.31 9.60
C HIS A 55 -4.99 -7.15 9.09
N ILE A 56 -5.97 -7.13 9.99
CA ILE A 56 -7.39 -7.01 9.64
C ILE A 56 -7.68 -5.59 9.12
N GLY A 57 -7.06 -4.56 9.70
CA GLY A 57 -7.18 -3.18 9.23
C GLY A 57 -6.67 -3.00 7.80
N LEU A 58 -5.51 -3.58 7.47
CA LEU A 58 -4.96 -3.62 6.11
C LEU A 58 -5.88 -4.39 5.17
N TRP A 59 -6.44 -5.53 5.62
CA TRP A 59 -7.39 -6.27 4.80
C TRP A 59 -8.65 -5.45 4.44
N PHE A 60 -9.21 -4.71 5.40
CA PHE A 60 -10.34 -3.81 5.13
C PHE A 60 -9.98 -2.64 4.24
N LEU A 61 -8.79 -2.06 4.46
CA LEU A 61 -8.27 -1.01 3.59
C LEU A 61 -8.17 -1.52 2.15
N PHE A 62 -7.62 -2.72 1.95
CA PHE A 62 -7.52 -3.38 0.65
C PHE A 62 -8.89 -3.55 -0.02
N ILE A 63 -9.87 -4.10 0.71
CA ILE A 63 -11.22 -4.28 0.19
C ILE A 63 -11.87 -2.95 -0.20
N VAL A 64 -11.77 -1.94 0.67
CA VAL A 64 -12.36 -0.62 0.41
C VAL A 64 -11.72 0.04 -0.81
N GLN A 65 -10.40 0.00 -0.93
CA GLN A 65 -9.68 0.54 -2.08
C GLN A 65 -10.01 -0.21 -3.38
N ALA A 66 -10.08 -1.54 -3.33
CA ALA A 66 -10.44 -2.34 -4.48
C ALA A 66 -11.89 -2.06 -4.92
N PHE A 67 -12.83 -1.89 -3.98
CA PHE A 67 -14.20 -1.46 -4.28
C PHE A 67 -14.23 -0.09 -4.95
N MET A 68 -13.51 0.89 -4.41
CA MET A 68 -13.41 2.22 -5.03
C MET A 68 -12.91 2.12 -6.46
N LEU A 69 -11.88 1.32 -6.70
CA LEU A 69 -11.32 1.13 -8.03
C LEU A 69 -12.32 0.47 -8.99
N GLN A 70 -12.89 -0.67 -8.60
CA GLN A 70 -13.83 -1.41 -9.44
C GLN A 70 -15.07 -0.57 -9.76
N LEU A 71 -15.68 0.04 -8.75
CA LEU A 71 -16.85 0.91 -8.97
C LEU A 71 -16.49 2.11 -9.85
N HIS A 72 -15.32 2.73 -9.69
CA HIS A 72 -14.86 3.80 -10.59
C HIS A 72 -14.73 3.31 -12.04
N LEU A 73 -14.06 2.17 -12.27
CA LEU A 73 -13.82 1.62 -13.61
C LEU A 73 -15.13 1.23 -14.32
N PHE A 74 -16.07 0.62 -13.60
CA PHE A 74 -17.34 0.15 -14.17
C PHE A 74 -18.43 1.21 -14.21
N SER A 75 -18.43 2.23 -13.34
CA SER A 75 -19.43 3.32 -13.40
C SER A 75 -18.96 4.54 -14.23
N LYS A 76 -17.64 4.77 -14.35
CA LYS A 76 -17.02 6.03 -14.83
C LYS A 76 -17.35 7.27 -13.98
N VAL A 77 -17.89 7.09 -12.78
CA VAL A 77 -18.12 8.20 -11.84
C VAL A 77 -16.78 8.71 -11.30
N LYS A 78 -16.71 10.01 -10.96
CA LYS A 78 -15.48 10.62 -10.43
C LYS A 78 -15.03 9.91 -9.16
N VAL A 79 -13.71 9.70 -9.01
CA VAL A 79 -13.12 8.99 -7.85
C VAL A 79 -13.58 9.60 -6.53
N GLU A 80 -13.69 10.92 -6.44
CA GLU A 80 -14.16 11.60 -5.23
C GLU A 80 -15.56 11.14 -4.77
N GLN A 81 -16.52 11.08 -5.71
CA GLN A 81 -17.89 10.64 -5.42
C GLN A 81 -17.91 9.15 -5.02
N ILE A 82 -17.09 8.33 -5.67
CA ILE A 82 -16.93 6.92 -5.32
C ILE A 82 -16.36 6.74 -3.92
N VAL A 83 -15.34 7.52 -3.53
CA VAL A 83 -14.75 7.47 -2.19
C VAL A 83 -15.80 7.78 -1.13
N LYS A 84 -16.58 8.85 -1.33
CA LYS A 84 -17.69 9.23 -0.43
C LYS A 84 -18.70 8.09 -0.28
N LEU A 85 -19.11 7.51 -1.40
CA LEU A 85 -20.08 6.41 -1.43
C LEU A 85 -19.56 5.17 -0.71
N VAL A 86 -18.39 4.66 -1.10
CA VAL A 86 -17.84 3.41 -0.56
C VAL A 86 -17.61 3.54 0.95
N ILE A 87 -17.05 4.66 1.41
CA ILE A 87 -16.82 4.87 2.86
C ILE A 87 -18.14 4.96 3.64
N CYS A 88 -19.15 5.68 3.13
CA CYS A 88 -20.45 5.72 3.81
C CYS A 88 -21.13 4.35 3.85
N CYS A 89 -21.07 3.61 2.75
CA CYS A 89 -21.62 2.26 2.63
C CYS A 89 -20.77 1.20 3.34
N PHE A 90 -19.55 1.53 3.78
CA PHE A 90 -18.71 0.63 4.59
C PHE A 90 -19.38 0.32 5.94
N SER A 91 -20.41 1.05 6.37
CA SER A 91 -21.25 0.65 7.50
C SER A 91 -21.94 -0.71 7.31
N ILE A 92 -22.13 -1.18 6.07
CA ILE A 92 -22.59 -2.55 5.76
C ILE A 92 -21.60 -3.60 6.32
N ALA A 93 -20.32 -3.24 6.45
CA ALA A 93 -19.30 -4.08 7.07
C ALA A 93 -19.62 -4.42 8.54
N LEU A 94 -20.49 -3.66 9.22
CA LEU A 94 -20.91 -3.97 10.58
C LEU A 94 -21.95 -5.09 10.62
N THR A 95 -22.60 -5.40 9.49
CA THR A 95 -23.65 -6.43 9.45
C THR A 95 -23.12 -7.81 9.75
N ALA A 96 -21.91 -8.17 9.28
CA ALA A 96 -21.36 -9.50 9.54
C ALA A 96 -21.24 -9.81 11.04
N PRO A 97 -20.51 -9.00 11.86
CA PRO A 97 -20.39 -9.31 13.28
C PRO A 97 -21.71 -9.16 14.04
N ILE A 98 -22.60 -8.25 13.63
CA ILE A 98 -23.92 -8.11 14.25
C ILE A 98 -24.79 -9.36 14.00
N ILE A 99 -24.86 -9.83 12.76
CA ILE A 99 -25.63 -11.02 12.41
C ILE A 99 -25.07 -12.23 13.12
N ASP A 100 -23.75 -12.41 13.13
CA ASP A 100 -23.14 -13.55 13.82
C ASP A 100 -23.42 -13.50 15.32
N LEU A 101 -23.32 -12.35 16.00
CA LEU A 101 -23.66 -12.22 17.42
C LEU A 101 -25.13 -12.55 17.71
N ILE A 102 -26.06 -12.10 16.85
CA ILE A 102 -27.50 -12.38 17.00
C ILE A 102 -27.78 -13.86 16.80
N VAL A 103 -27.28 -14.44 15.71
CA VAL A 103 -27.56 -15.83 15.32
C VAL A 103 -26.88 -16.81 16.27
N SER A 104 -25.66 -16.50 16.72
CA SER A 104 -24.96 -17.33 17.68
C SER A 104 -25.45 -17.12 19.12
N GLN A 105 -26.31 -16.13 19.39
CA GLN A 105 -26.73 -15.72 20.74
C GLN A 105 -25.52 -15.39 21.63
N GLY A 106 -24.52 -14.70 21.05
CA GLY A 106 -23.24 -14.42 21.71
C GLY A 106 -22.29 -15.61 21.81
N LYS A 107 -22.64 -16.78 21.24
CA LYS A 107 -21.72 -17.90 21.10
C LYS A 107 -20.69 -17.63 20.01
N PHE A 108 -19.63 -18.41 20.05
CA PHE A 108 -18.46 -18.21 19.23
C PHE A 108 -18.69 -18.55 17.74
N SER A 109 -18.41 -17.59 16.86
CA SER A 109 -18.35 -17.78 15.39
C SER A 109 -16.97 -17.40 14.89
N LYS A 110 -16.21 -18.37 14.37
CA LYS A 110 -14.82 -18.17 13.90
C LYS A 110 -14.80 -17.48 12.55
N MET A 111 -14.88 -16.14 12.56
CA MET A 111 -14.59 -15.32 11.39
C MET A 111 -13.11 -15.47 11.04
N ASN A 112 -12.82 -16.17 9.95
CA ASN A 112 -11.46 -16.44 9.51
C ASN A 112 -11.41 -16.47 7.98
N TYR A 113 -10.19 -16.49 7.44
CA TYR A 113 -9.95 -16.81 6.03
C TYR A 113 -10.60 -18.14 5.62
N LEU A 114 -10.81 -18.27 4.31
CA LEU A 114 -11.33 -19.50 3.73
C LEU A 114 -10.36 -20.65 4.00
N SER A 115 -10.89 -21.74 4.56
CA SER A 115 -10.11 -22.97 4.79
C SER A 115 -10.08 -23.78 3.49
N VAL A 116 -9.05 -23.54 2.68
CA VAL A 116 -8.88 -24.12 1.36
C VAL A 116 -7.61 -24.97 1.32
N ASN A 117 -7.73 -26.23 0.94
CA ASN A 117 -6.59 -27.14 0.81
C ASN A 117 -6.28 -27.51 -0.65
N SER A 118 -7.29 -27.43 -1.52
CA SER A 118 -7.21 -27.83 -2.92
C SER A 118 -7.86 -26.80 -3.85
N PHE A 119 -7.55 -26.87 -5.15
CA PHE A 119 -8.22 -26.03 -6.15
C PHE A 119 -9.72 -26.32 -6.26
N SER A 120 -10.13 -27.57 -6.06
CA SER A 120 -11.56 -27.93 -5.97
C SER A 120 -12.26 -27.23 -4.80
N ASP A 121 -11.59 -27.08 -3.65
CA ASP A 121 -12.14 -26.34 -2.52
C ASP A 121 -12.31 -24.85 -2.84
N ILE A 122 -11.38 -24.27 -3.62
CA ILE A 122 -11.48 -22.89 -4.11
C ILE A 122 -12.72 -22.75 -4.99
N ALA A 123 -12.85 -23.59 -6.01
CA ALA A 123 -13.98 -23.54 -6.93
C ALA A 123 -15.32 -23.74 -6.21
N TRP A 124 -15.38 -24.71 -5.29
CA TRP A 124 -16.58 -24.96 -4.49
C TRP A 124 -16.90 -23.78 -3.57
N SER A 125 -15.89 -23.23 -2.89
CA SER A 125 -16.08 -22.07 -2.02
C SER A 125 -16.48 -20.82 -2.81
N TYR A 126 -16.02 -20.67 -4.07
CA TYR A 126 -16.42 -19.59 -4.96
C TYR A 126 -17.89 -19.70 -5.37
N ILE A 127 -18.40 -20.91 -5.61
CA ILE A 127 -19.81 -21.07 -6.01
C ILE A 127 -20.74 -20.94 -4.79
N THR A 128 -20.30 -21.39 -3.62
CA THR A 128 -21.10 -21.43 -2.39
C THR A 128 -20.97 -20.21 -1.47
N ILE A 129 -20.27 -19.16 -1.93
CA ILE A 129 -19.99 -17.95 -1.14
C ILE A 129 -19.30 -18.32 0.18
N GLY A 130 -18.15 -18.97 0.08
CA GLY A 130 -17.26 -19.27 1.19
C GLY A 130 -17.35 -20.66 1.81
N GLY A 131 -17.88 -21.64 1.06
CA GLY A 131 -17.71 -23.07 1.34
C GLY A 131 -18.87 -23.73 2.09
N ALA A 132 -18.66 -24.96 2.56
CA ALA A 132 -19.69 -25.76 3.24
C ALA A 132 -19.94 -25.36 4.70
N SER A 133 -18.96 -24.75 5.37
CA SER A 133 -19.02 -24.43 6.80
C SER A 133 -19.64 -23.05 7.06
N LEU A 134 -20.74 -23.02 7.82
CA LEU A 134 -21.40 -21.78 8.24
C LEU A 134 -20.82 -21.16 9.52
N SER A 135 -20.02 -21.91 10.29
CA SER A 135 -19.50 -21.50 11.60
C SER A 135 -17.99 -21.21 11.62
N ARG A 136 -17.27 -21.60 10.57
CA ARG A 136 -15.83 -21.38 10.38
C ARG A 136 -15.54 -20.90 8.97
N GLY A 137 -14.69 -19.88 8.84
CA GLY A 137 -14.35 -19.25 7.56
C GLY A 137 -15.34 -18.12 7.26
N ALA A 138 -16.00 -18.18 6.10
CA ALA A 138 -17.09 -17.27 5.76
C ALA A 138 -18.37 -17.65 6.53
N THR A 139 -18.53 -17.03 7.69
CA THR A 139 -19.70 -17.18 8.56
C THR A 139 -20.98 -16.69 7.90
N LEU A 140 -22.15 -16.99 8.48
CA LEU A 140 -23.44 -16.54 7.96
C LEU A 140 -23.50 -15.00 7.83
N GLY A 141 -22.96 -14.27 8.79
CA GLY A 141 -22.82 -12.82 8.74
C GLY A 141 -22.00 -12.35 7.54
N ILE A 142 -20.81 -12.94 7.32
CA ILE A 142 -19.95 -12.61 6.17
C ILE A 142 -20.66 -12.92 4.84
N ARG A 143 -21.36 -14.05 4.73
CA ARG A 143 -22.12 -14.41 3.52
C ARG A 143 -23.22 -13.39 3.22
N THR A 144 -23.95 -12.98 4.25
CA THR A 144 -25.00 -11.98 4.12
C THR A 144 -24.42 -10.64 3.69
N GLU A 145 -23.32 -10.22 4.31
CA GLU A 145 -22.58 -9.01 3.93
C GLU A 145 -22.16 -9.04 2.45
N ILE A 146 -21.57 -10.15 1.99
CA ILE A 146 -21.15 -10.31 0.59
C ILE A 146 -22.36 -10.20 -0.36
N VAL A 147 -23.48 -10.86 -0.05
CA VAL A 147 -24.70 -10.77 -0.87
C VAL A 147 -25.23 -9.34 -0.94
N LEU A 148 -25.28 -8.63 0.19
CA LEU A 148 -25.70 -7.23 0.24
C LEU A 148 -24.78 -6.34 -0.61
N LEU A 149 -23.46 -6.52 -0.50
CA LEU A 149 -22.47 -5.77 -1.29
C LEU A 149 -22.57 -6.05 -2.79
N VAL A 150 -22.77 -7.30 -3.19
CA VAL A 150 -22.95 -7.73 -4.59
C VAL A 150 -24.19 -7.09 -5.19
N ILE A 151 -25.32 -7.14 -4.48
CA ILE A 151 -26.59 -6.53 -4.91
C ILE A 151 -26.44 -5.00 -4.98
N ALA A 152 -25.86 -4.36 -3.97
CA ALA A 152 -25.67 -2.91 -3.93
C ALA A 152 -24.75 -2.45 -5.09
N SER A 153 -23.66 -3.17 -5.35
CA SER A 153 -22.73 -2.88 -6.44
C SER A 153 -23.39 -2.99 -7.81
N PHE A 154 -24.21 -4.02 -8.02
CA PHE A 154 -24.94 -4.21 -9.27
C PHE A 154 -25.89 -3.03 -9.53
N ASN A 155 -26.70 -2.69 -8.53
CA ASN A 155 -27.65 -1.59 -8.61
C ASN A 155 -26.94 -0.26 -8.83
N TYR A 156 -25.80 -0.03 -8.18
CA TYR A 156 -25.01 1.19 -8.36
C TYR A 156 -24.48 1.33 -9.79
N VAL A 157 -23.79 0.31 -10.31
CA VAL A 157 -23.24 0.37 -11.68
C VAL A 157 -24.37 0.48 -12.70
N TYR A 158 -25.49 -0.21 -12.48
CA TYR A 158 -26.65 -0.14 -13.36
C TYR A 158 -27.27 1.26 -13.35
N LEU A 159 -27.46 1.85 -12.17
CA LEU A 159 -27.99 3.20 -12.02
C LEU A 159 -27.13 4.24 -12.76
N LYS A 160 -25.80 4.10 -12.73
CA LYS A 160 -24.86 5.06 -13.34
C LYS A 160 -24.66 4.88 -14.83
N THR A 161 -24.89 3.68 -15.37
CA THR A 161 -24.53 3.36 -16.76
C THR A 161 -25.71 2.96 -17.63
N GLY A 162 -26.83 2.52 -17.03
CA GLY A 162 -27.96 1.92 -17.75
C GLY A 162 -27.63 0.59 -18.44
N ASN A 163 -26.44 0.02 -18.24
CA ASN A 163 -25.95 -1.14 -18.98
C ASN A 163 -25.86 -2.38 -18.07
N ILE A 164 -26.73 -3.35 -18.30
CA ILE A 164 -26.81 -4.57 -17.48
C ILE A 164 -25.53 -5.43 -17.54
N TRP A 165 -24.92 -5.57 -18.72
CA TRP A 165 -23.69 -6.36 -18.88
C TRP A 165 -22.52 -5.75 -18.12
N ARG A 166 -22.43 -4.41 -18.16
CA ARG A 166 -21.41 -3.67 -17.41
C ARG A 166 -21.61 -3.81 -15.89
N SER A 167 -22.87 -3.84 -15.44
CA SER A 167 -23.20 -4.10 -14.04
C SER A 167 -22.88 -5.53 -13.61
N LEU A 168 -23.23 -6.53 -14.43
CA LEU A 168 -22.88 -7.92 -14.18
C LEU A 168 -21.36 -8.10 -14.10
N ALA A 169 -20.61 -7.55 -15.06
CA ALA A 169 -19.15 -7.62 -15.08
C ALA A 169 -18.52 -6.92 -13.87
N GLY A 170 -19.00 -5.73 -13.50
CA GLY A 170 -18.50 -5.00 -12.33
C GLY A 170 -18.77 -5.72 -11.02
N THR A 171 -19.99 -6.25 -10.85
CA THR A 171 -20.37 -7.03 -9.67
C THR A 171 -19.60 -8.34 -9.59
N PHE A 172 -19.44 -9.05 -10.72
CA PHE A 172 -18.64 -10.26 -10.79
C PHE A 172 -17.18 -9.98 -10.41
N SER A 173 -16.60 -8.87 -10.90
CA SER A 173 -15.25 -8.46 -10.54
C SER A 173 -15.11 -8.16 -9.06
N ILE A 174 -16.08 -7.46 -8.45
CA ILE A 174 -16.10 -7.17 -7.00
C ILE A 174 -16.20 -8.45 -6.19
N TYR A 175 -17.12 -9.34 -6.56
CA TYR A 175 -17.27 -10.65 -5.93
C TYR A 175 -15.97 -11.45 -5.98
N THR A 176 -15.32 -11.46 -7.14
CA THR A 176 -14.03 -12.13 -7.35
C THR A 176 -12.95 -11.57 -6.42
N VAL A 177 -12.86 -10.26 -6.28
CA VAL A 177 -11.88 -9.62 -5.38
C VAL A 177 -12.14 -9.99 -3.92
N LEU A 178 -13.40 -9.95 -3.46
CA LEU A 178 -13.77 -10.35 -2.10
C LEU A 178 -13.42 -11.81 -1.82
N PHE A 179 -13.69 -12.69 -2.79
CA PHE A 179 -13.38 -14.09 -2.65
C PHE A 179 -11.86 -14.34 -2.61
N LEU A 180 -11.11 -13.76 -3.55
CA LEU A 180 -9.66 -13.92 -3.62
C LEU A 180 -8.97 -13.34 -2.38
N SER A 181 -9.50 -12.26 -1.80
CA SER A 181 -8.97 -11.72 -0.55
C SER A 181 -9.15 -12.71 0.62
N GLY A 182 -10.28 -13.43 0.66
CA GLY A 182 -10.52 -14.51 1.63
C GLY A 182 -9.65 -15.75 1.40
N ALA A 183 -9.05 -15.89 0.22
CA ALA A 183 -8.15 -16.97 -0.16
C ALA A 183 -6.65 -16.59 -0.12
N ILE A 184 -6.30 -15.39 0.38
CA ILE A 184 -4.90 -14.91 0.46
C ILE A 184 -3.96 -15.93 1.14
N PRO A 185 -4.30 -16.56 2.28
CA PRO A 185 -3.40 -17.54 2.91
C PRO A 185 -3.04 -18.73 2.02
N TYR A 186 -3.98 -19.19 1.17
CA TYR A 186 -3.71 -20.26 0.22
C TYR A 186 -2.66 -19.83 -0.82
N PHE A 187 -2.82 -18.63 -1.40
CA PHE A 187 -1.86 -18.10 -2.38
C PHE A 187 -0.50 -17.83 -1.74
N LEU A 188 -0.47 -17.27 -0.53
CA LEU A 188 0.76 -17.11 0.25
C LEU A 188 1.46 -18.45 0.48
N GLY A 189 0.72 -19.48 0.88
CA GLY A 189 1.26 -20.81 1.09
C GLY A 189 1.89 -21.39 -0.17
N LYS A 190 1.25 -21.21 -1.34
CA LYS A 190 1.80 -21.64 -2.64
C LYS A 190 3.08 -20.88 -3.02
N ILE A 191 3.12 -19.57 -2.81
CA ILE A 191 4.33 -18.77 -3.05
C ILE A 191 5.45 -19.26 -2.13
N ASN A 192 5.19 -19.43 -0.83
CA ASN A 192 6.19 -19.86 0.14
C ASN A 192 6.71 -21.27 -0.15
N THR A 193 5.84 -22.21 -0.53
CA THR A 193 6.26 -23.56 -0.95
C THR A 193 7.13 -23.51 -2.20
N ALA A 194 6.84 -22.63 -3.17
CA ALA A 194 7.66 -22.48 -4.36
C ALA A 194 9.10 -22.02 -4.05
N PHE A 195 9.30 -21.32 -2.93
CA PHE A 195 10.61 -20.90 -2.42
C PHE A 195 11.16 -21.80 -1.30
N ASN A 196 10.50 -22.92 -0.99
CA ASN A 196 10.83 -23.82 0.13
C ASN A 196 10.90 -23.12 1.50
N LEU A 197 10.00 -22.15 1.74
CA LEU A 197 9.94 -21.37 2.97
C LEU A 197 8.93 -21.94 3.95
N THR A 198 9.27 -21.92 5.24
CA THR A 198 8.39 -22.33 6.35
C THR A 198 7.98 -21.11 7.17
N TYR A 199 6.72 -21.05 7.60
CA TYR A 199 6.21 -19.99 8.45
C TYR A 199 6.83 -20.03 9.85
N GLY A 200 7.31 -18.88 10.32
CA GLY A 200 7.76 -18.70 11.71
C GLY A 200 6.62 -18.31 12.65
N GLN A 201 6.91 -18.24 13.95
CA GLN A 201 5.92 -17.82 14.97
C GLN A 201 5.50 -16.34 14.80
N ASN A 202 6.41 -15.49 14.31
CA ASN A 202 6.20 -14.05 14.13
C ASN A 202 6.05 -13.68 12.65
N ASP A 203 5.41 -14.55 11.85
CA ASP A 203 5.23 -14.29 10.43
C ASP A 203 4.35 -13.06 10.16
N GLN A 204 4.87 -12.11 9.38
CA GLN A 204 4.14 -10.90 8.95
C GLN A 204 3.90 -10.87 7.44
N SER A 205 4.17 -11.99 6.74
CA SER A 205 4.12 -12.08 5.28
C SER A 205 2.79 -11.61 4.70
N SER A 206 1.68 -11.98 5.35
CA SER A 206 0.33 -11.60 4.93
C SER A 206 0.03 -10.11 5.09
N SER A 207 0.45 -9.51 6.20
CA SER A 207 0.34 -8.07 6.46
C SER A 207 1.14 -7.26 5.45
N TYR A 208 2.38 -7.68 5.13
CA TYR A 208 3.22 -6.99 4.15
C TYR A 208 2.73 -7.13 2.72
N LEU A 209 2.18 -8.30 2.35
CA LEU A 209 1.49 -8.46 1.07
C LEU A 209 0.31 -7.49 0.97
N LEU A 210 -0.58 -7.47 1.96
CA LEU A 210 -1.74 -6.58 1.99
C LEU A 210 -1.33 -5.12 1.90
N PHE A 211 -0.34 -4.71 2.69
CA PHE A 211 0.18 -3.34 2.68
C PHE A 211 0.78 -2.96 1.31
N THR A 212 1.50 -3.88 0.66
CA THR A 212 2.01 -3.66 -0.70
C THR A 212 0.87 -3.46 -1.71
N LEU A 213 -0.16 -4.31 -1.63
CA LEU A 213 -1.35 -4.23 -2.49
C LEU A 213 -2.13 -2.92 -2.25
N ASP A 214 -2.25 -2.51 -1.00
CA ASP A 214 -2.88 -1.25 -0.59
C ASP A 214 -2.17 -0.04 -1.19
N ILE A 215 -0.84 -0.01 -1.16
CA ILE A 215 -0.06 1.07 -1.80
C ILE A 215 -0.30 1.07 -3.31
N GLY A 216 -0.27 -0.11 -3.94
CA GLY A 216 -0.53 -0.25 -5.38
C GLY A 216 -1.91 0.28 -5.80
N LEU A 217 -2.96 -0.12 -5.07
CA LEU A 217 -4.32 0.36 -5.29
C LEU A 217 -4.44 1.86 -5.03
N PHE A 218 -3.81 2.36 -3.97
CA PHE A 218 -3.84 3.78 -3.62
C PHE A 218 -3.21 4.63 -4.72
N LEU A 219 -2.01 4.25 -5.18
CA LEU A 219 -1.31 4.93 -6.27
C LEU A 219 -2.12 4.91 -7.56
N PHE A 220 -2.80 3.80 -7.86
CA PHE A 220 -3.68 3.73 -9.02
C PHE A 220 -4.90 4.66 -8.87
N LEU A 221 -5.57 4.67 -7.71
CA LEU A 221 -6.69 5.57 -7.43
C LEU A 221 -6.26 7.04 -7.49
N ALA A 222 -5.10 7.36 -6.92
CA ALA A 222 -4.44 8.66 -6.98
C ALA A 222 -4.21 9.11 -8.43
N TYR A 223 -3.66 8.24 -9.28
CA TYR A 223 -3.47 8.49 -10.70
C TYR A 223 -4.80 8.75 -11.42
N ARG A 224 -5.85 7.98 -11.09
CA ARG A 224 -7.19 8.15 -11.65
C ARG A 224 -7.89 9.43 -11.18
N TYR A 225 -7.66 9.84 -9.95
CA TYR A 225 -8.18 11.08 -9.39
C TYR A 225 -7.56 12.31 -10.07
N ASN A 226 -6.23 12.32 -10.19
CA ASN A 226 -5.51 13.39 -10.86
C ASN A 226 -4.21 12.88 -11.49
N ARG A 227 -4.20 12.69 -12.82
CA ARG A 227 -3.02 12.23 -13.56
C ARG A 227 -1.80 13.15 -13.37
N LYS A 228 -2.02 14.44 -13.13
CA LYS A 228 -0.93 15.40 -12.89
C LYS A 228 -0.26 15.21 -11.53
N MET A 229 -0.89 14.50 -10.60
CA MET A 229 -0.34 14.22 -9.27
C MET A 229 0.84 13.24 -9.35
N ILE A 230 0.86 12.37 -10.37
CA ILE A 230 1.95 11.42 -10.63
C ILE A 230 2.53 11.73 -12.01
N SER A 231 3.17 12.89 -12.15
CA SER A 231 3.87 13.24 -13.39
C SER A 231 5.28 12.64 -13.38
N PHE A 232 5.39 11.33 -13.62
CA PHE A 232 6.69 10.70 -13.83
C PHE A 232 7.12 10.91 -15.29
N LYS A 233 8.15 11.71 -15.51
CA LYS A 233 8.80 11.81 -16.83
C LYS A 233 10.02 10.90 -16.80
N PHE A 234 9.99 9.82 -17.56
CA PHE A 234 11.18 9.00 -17.80
C PHE A 234 12.11 9.77 -18.73
N ASP A 235 13.09 10.48 -18.17
CA ASP A 235 14.25 10.94 -18.92
C ASP A 235 15.42 9.96 -18.74
N PHE A 236 16.33 9.91 -19.71
CA PHE A 236 17.48 9.01 -19.68
C PHE A 236 18.34 9.19 -18.40
N PRO A 237 18.61 10.41 -17.92
CA PRO A 237 19.29 10.63 -16.64
C PRO A 237 18.59 10.00 -15.43
N ILE A 238 17.24 10.05 -15.36
CA ILE A 238 16.46 9.42 -14.30
C ILE A 238 16.62 7.90 -14.35
N VAL A 239 16.52 7.29 -15.53
CA VAL A 239 16.66 5.83 -15.68
C VAL A 239 18.03 5.36 -15.19
N PHE A 240 19.11 6.05 -15.59
CA PHE A 240 20.46 5.74 -15.13
C PHE A 240 20.60 5.86 -13.61
N ARG A 241 20.02 6.89 -12.99
CA ARG A 241 20.01 7.05 -11.52
C ARG A 241 19.26 5.91 -10.84
N ILE A 242 18.09 5.54 -11.36
CA ILE A 242 17.30 4.41 -10.83
C ILE A 242 18.14 3.14 -10.81
N PHE A 243 18.74 2.77 -11.94
CA PHE A 243 19.63 1.59 -11.99
C PHE A 243 20.84 1.72 -11.06
N GLY A 244 21.46 2.91 -10.98
CA GLY A 244 22.55 3.17 -10.05
C GLY A 244 22.15 2.94 -8.58
N SER A 245 21.00 3.47 -8.15
CA SER A 245 20.51 3.26 -6.78
C SER A 245 20.11 1.82 -6.50
N ILE A 246 19.50 1.12 -7.46
CA ILE A 246 19.15 -0.28 -7.31
C ILE A 246 20.43 -1.10 -7.18
N GLY A 247 21.45 -0.79 -8.00
CA GLY A 247 22.78 -1.39 -7.89
C GLY A 247 23.39 -1.17 -6.51
N LEU A 248 23.30 0.05 -5.94
CA LEU A 248 23.79 0.34 -4.59
C LEU A 248 22.99 -0.38 -3.51
N VAL A 249 21.67 -0.47 -3.62
CA VAL A 249 20.83 -1.25 -2.68
C VAL A 249 21.20 -2.73 -2.74
N VAL A 250 21.36 -3.29 -3.93
CA VAL A 250 21.79 -4.69 -4.12
C VAL A 250 23.20 -4.92 -3.56
N LEU A 251 24.12 -4.01 -3.82
CA LEU A 251 25.47 -4.06 -3.25
C LEU A 251 25.43 -3.99 -1.72
N GLY A 252 24.61 -3.12 -1.14
CA GLY A 252 24.41 -3.02 0.30
C GLY A 252 23.89 -4.33 0.90
N ALA A 253 22.86 -4.92 0.28
CA ALA A 253 22.33 -6.21 0.69
C ALA A 253 23.37 -7.34 0.58
N TYR A 254 24.18 -7.35 -0.47
CA TYR A 254 25.29 -8.30 -0.63
C TYR A 254 26.33 -8.16 0.48
N LEU A 255 26.74 -6.92 0.80
CA LEU A 255 27.69 -6.65 1.87
C LEU A 255 27.14 -7.06 3.24
N ALA A 256 25.86 -6.79 3.50
CA ALA A 256 25.18 -7.23 4.72
C ALA A 256 25.21 -8.75 4.85
N ARG A 257 24.84 -9.48 3.79
CA ARG A 257 24.90 -10.95 3.78
C ARG A 257 26.32 -11.48 4.00
N LYS A 258 27.34 -10.82 3.44
CA LYS A 258 28.74 -11.24 3.61
C LYS A 258 29.23 -11.02 5.04
N ALA A 259 28.90 -9.88 5.65
CA ALA A 259 29.38 -9.51 6.99
C ALA A 259 28.54 -10.13 8.13
N TYR A 260 27.25 -10.34 7.89
CA TYR A 260 26.26 -10.81 8.86
C TYR A 260 25.42 -11.96 8.28
N PRO A 261 26.03 -13.11 7.95
CA PRO A 261 25.32 -14.22 7.32
C PRO A 261 24.16 -14.73 8.18
N ASP A 262 24.32 -14.70 9.51
CA ASP A 262 23.31 -15.19 10.47
C ASP A 262 22.09 -14.26 10.59
N ASN A 263 22.24 -12.97 10.26
CA ASN A 263 21.12 -12.03 10.25
C ASN A 263 20.27 -12.17 8.98
N TRP A 264 20.85 -12.76 7.92
CA TRP A 264 20.17 -12.97 6.66
C TRP A 264 19.47 -14.34 6.66
N MET A 265 18.19 -14.35 7.03
CA MET A 265 17.32 -15.51 6.86
C MET A 265 16.24 -15.18 5.83
N LEU A 266 16.26 -15.86 4.69
CA LEU A 266 15.13 -15.80 3.76
C LEU A 266 14.00 -16.64 4.37
N ASP A 267 12.98 -15.96 4.83
CA ASP A 267 11.75 -16.50 5.37
C ASP A 267 10.55 -15.84 4.65
N PRO A 268 9.30 -16.28 4.91
CA PRO A 268 8.15 -15.66 4.26
C PRO A 268 8.04 -14.16 4.51
N THR A 269 8.40 -13.68 5.70
CA THR A 269 8.33 -12.25 6.07
C THR A 269 9.28 -11.40 5.22
N THR A 270 10.55 -11.78 5.17
CA THR A 270 11.62 -11.10 4.42
C THR A 270 11.42 -11.18 2.91
N LEU A 271 10.74 -12.22 2.40
CA LEU A 271 10.34 -12.28 0.99
C LEU A 271 9.46 -11.08 0.59
N TYR A 272 8.57 -10.62 1.48
CA TYR A 272 7.74 -9.45 1.21
C TYR A 272 8.42 -8.10 1.53
N TYR A 273 9.67 -8.10 2.01
CA TYR A 273 10.47 -6.87 2.04
C TYR A 273 10.86 -6.40 0.65
N PHE A 274 11.04 -7.29 -0.33
CA PHE A 274 11.48 -6.88 -1.68
C PHE A 274 10.47 -5.95 -2.38
N PRO A 275 9.15 -6.26 -2.43
CA PRO A 275 8.17 -5.32 -2.95
C PRO A 275 8.12 -3.99 -2.16
N LEU A 276 8.23 -4.04 -0.83
CA LEU A 276 8.23 -2.83 0.01
C LEU A 276 9.48 -1.97 -0.24
N LEU A 277 10.65 -2.58 -0.43
CA LEU A 277 11.88 -1.87 -0.83
C LEU A 277 11.71 -1.22 -2.20
N ALA A 278 11.09 -1.90 -3.16
CA ALA A 278 10.79 -1.30 -4.45
C ALA A 278 9.87 -0.07 -4.31
N VAL A 279 8.87 -0.14 -3.43
CA VAL A 279 8.02 1.00 -3.08
C VAL A 279 8.83 2.14 -2.44
N VAL A 280 9.70 1.85 -1.47
CA VAL A 280 10.58 2.84 -0.82
C VAL A 280 11.41 3.59 -1.86
N LEU A 281 12.07 2.85 -2.77
CA LEU A 281 12.87 3.46 -3.83
C LEU A 281 12.01 4.31 -4.76
N LEU A 282 10.86 3.80 -5.20
CA LEU A 282 9.92 4.56 -6.04
C LEU A 282 9.46 5.85 -5.35
N MET A 283 9.16 5.81 -4.06
CA MET A 283 8.74 6.99 -3.29
C MET A 283 9.87 8.00 -3.14
N LEU A 284 11.11 7.57 -2.87
CA LEU A 284 12.29 8.45 -2.84
C LEU A 284 12.52 9.12 -4.20
N TYR A 285 12.38 8.38 -5.30
CA TYR A 285 12.49 8.93 -6.64
C TYR A 285 11.39 9.93 -6.97
N THR A 286 10.15 9.60 -6.59
CA THR A 286 9.01 10.50 -6.79
C THR A 286 9.19 11.78 -5.97
N TYR A 287 9.72 11.66 -4.75
CA TYR A 287 10.04 12.80 -3.90
C TYR A 287 11.14 13.68 -4.50
N GLU A 288 12.24 13.10 -4.99
CA GLU A 288 13.30 13.82 -5.70
C GLU A 288 12.75 14.57 -6.93
N GLY A 289 11.95 13.89 -7.75
CA GLY A 289 11.31 14.48 -8.93
C GLY A 289 10.41 15.65 -8.58
N TYR A 290 9.64 15.52 -7.50
CA TYR A 290 8.79 16.59 -6.99
C TYR A 290 9.62 17.78 -6.51
N GLY A 291 10.69 17.55 -5.74
CA GLY A 291 11.64 18.58 -5.31
C GLY A 291 12.22 19.39 -6.48
N LYS A 292 12.63 18.71 -7.55
CA LYS A 292 13.10 19.37 -8.79
C LYS A 292 12.03 20.20 -9.49
N GLN A 293 10.77 19.76 -9.43
CA GLN A 293 9.65 20.53 -9.98
C GLN A 293 9.36 21.78 -9.15
N GLN A 294 9.50 21.70 -7.82
CA GLN A 294 9.37 22.86 -6.93
C GLN A 294 10.39 23.95 -7.22
N LEU A 295 11.60 23.58 -7.66
CA LEU A 295 12.61 24.55 -8.08
C LEU A 295 12.14 25.38 -9.29
N LYS A 296 11.24 24.85 -10.12
CA LYS A 296 10.71 25.51 -11.32
C LYS A 296 9.41 26.26 -11.07
N ASN A 297 8.58 25.76 -10.16
CA ASN A 297 7.24 26.29 -9.90
C ASN A 297 7.08 26.61 -8.41
N GLU A 298 6.79 27.87 -8.06
CA GLU A 298 6.63 28.28 -6.65
C GLU A 298 5.32 27.80 -5.99
N GLY A 299 4.37 27.26 -6.77
CA GLY A 299 3.06 26.81 -6.28
C GLY A 299 2.98 25.30 -6.04
N THR A 300 3.65 24.80 -5.01
CA THR A 300 3.75 23.34 -4.76
C THR A 300 2.63 22.85 -3.85
N ASN A 301 2.01 21.73 -4.22
CA ASN A 301 0.99 21.06 -3.44
C ASN A 301 1.62 20.33 -2.24
N PHE A 302 1.74 21.01 -1.11
CA PHE A 302 2.28 20.49 0.15
C PHE A 302 1.64 19.16 0.58
N THR A 303 0.37 18.94 0.25
CA THR A 303 -0.35 17.70 0.58
C THR A 303 0.23 16.46 -0.09
N VAL A 304 0.67 16.56 -1.36
CA VAL A 304 1.23 15.41 -2.09
C VAL A 304 2.57 15.00 -1.49
N GLN A 305 3.42 15.96 -1.17
CA GLN A 305 4.72 15.72 -0.58
C GLN A 305 4.62 15.06 0.80
N ASN A 306 3.71 15.53 1.65
CA ASN A 306 3.47 14.91 2.96
C ASN A 306 2.89 13.50 2.80
N GLY A 307 2.04 13.28 1.79
CA GLY A 307 1.53 11.95 1.47
C GLY A 307 2.66 10.98 1.07
N LEU A 308 3.57 11.42 0.19
CA LEU A 308 4.75 10.63 -0.20
C LEU A 308 5.65 10.32 1.00
N LEU A 309 5.91 11.31 1.85
CA LEU A 309 6.71 11.13 3.05
C LEU A 309 6.05 10.16 4.03
N LEU A 310 4.72 10.26 4.23
CA LEU A 310 3.99 9.33 5.08
C LEU A 310 4.10 7.90 4.57
N VAL A 311 3.88 7.66 3.27
CA VAL A 311 4.04 6.32 2.66
C VAL A 311 5.47 5.83 2.83
N LEU A 312 6.46 6.68 2.59
CA LEU A 312 7.87 6.36 2.75
C LEU A 312 8.23 5.93 4.19
N VAL A 313 7.76 6.69 5.19
CA VAL A 313 7.98 6.41 6.61
C VAL A 313 7.28 5.12 7.03
N CYS A 314 5.99 4.97 6.71
CA CYS A 314 5.24 3.76 7.06
C CYS A 314 5.86 2.51 6.42
N THR A 315 6.23 2.58 5.14
CA THR A 315 6.81 1.44 4.41
C THR A 315 8.17 1.03 4.96
N SER A 316 9.04 2.00 5.24
CA SER A 316 10.34 1.71 5.81
C SER A 316 10.26 1.19 7.25
N ALA A 317 9.31 1.72 8.05
CA ALA A 317 9.03 1.22 9.39
C ALA A 317 8.49 -0.22 9.39
N CYS A 318 7.68 -0.60 8.39
CA CYS A 318 7.22 -1.97 8.23
C CYS A 318 8.36 -2.95 7.91
N ILE A 319 9.41 -2.51 7.20
CA ILE A 319 10.58 -3.36 6.92
C ILE A 319 11.40 -3.54 8.20
N SER A 320 11.94 -2.45 8.75
CA SER A 320 12.62 -2.47 10.05
C SER A 320 12.89 -1.04 10.53
N PHE A 321 13.15 -0.87 11.83
CA PHE A 321 13.59 0.42 12.38
C PHE A 321 14.92 0.90 11.77
N HIS A 322 15.85 -0.03 11.48
CA HIS A 322 17.13 0.30 10.84
C HIS A 322 16.90 0.82 9.41
N THR A 323 16.01 0.18 8.65
CA THR A 323 15.63 0.64 7.31
C THR A 323 14.98 2.02 7.36
N LEU A 324 14.08 2.25 8.33
CA LEU A 324 13.48 3.58 8.56
C LEU A 324 14.56 4.64 8.77
N PHE A 325 15.56 4.38 9.60
CA PHE A 325 16.67 5.32 9.82
C PHE A 325 17.43 5.63 8.53
N ALA A 326 17.83 4.61 7.76
CA ALA A 326 18.54 4.79 6.48
C ALA A 326 17.68 5.57 5.45
N VAL A 327 16.37 5.32 5.43
CA VAL A 327 15.43 6.02 4.57
C VAL A 327 15.26 7.49 5.00
N LEU A 328 15.16 7.77 6.30
CA LEU A 328 15.09 9.14 6.82
C LEU A 328 16.39 9.92 6.56
N PHE A 329 17.54 9.26 6.65
CA PHE A 329 18.82 9.85 6.24
C PHE A 329 18.81 10.22 4.75
N THR A 330 18.39 9.30 3.90
CA THR A 330 18.27 9.51 2.44
C THR A 330 17.29 10.64 2.11
N TRP A 331 16.13 10.66 2.76
CA TRP A 331 15.14 11.72 2.65
C TRP A 331 15.70 13.07 3.14
N GLY A 332 16.45 13.10 4.24
CA GLY A 332 17.09 14.31 4.76
C GLY A 332 18.05 14.94 3.74
N MET A 333 18.81 14.11 3.01
CA MET A 333 19.65 14.60 1.91
C MET A 333 18.82 15.23 0.78
N LEU A 334 17.70 14.60 0.39
CA LEU A 334 16.76 15.17 -0.59
C LEU A 334 16.15 16.49 -0.09
N PHE A 335 15.76 16.55 1.18
CA PHE A 335 15.22 17.74 1.81
C PHE A 335 16.21 18.90 1.75
N PHE A 336 17.46 18.68 2.18
CA PHE A 336 18.50 19.71 2.12
C PHE A 336 18.85 20.16 0.70
N LEU A 337 18.77 19.26 -0.29
CA LEU A 337 19.02 19.59 -1.68
C LEU A 337 17.90 20.48 -2.26
N TYR A 338 16.63 20.13 -2.05
CA TYR A 338 15.52 20.66 -2.85
C TYR A 338 14.54 21.59 -2.09
N GLU A 339 14.47 21.52 -0.77
CA GLU A 339 13.45 22.21 0.04
C GLU A 339 13.91 23.55 0.64
N LYS A 340 12.97 24.50 0.77
CA LYS A 340 13.22 25.76 1.50
C LYS A 340 13.32 25.49 3.01
N PRO A 341 14.11 26.26 3.78
CA PRO A 341 14.85 27.47 3.36
C PRO A 341 16.26 27.21 2.82
N LEU A 342 16.80 25.99 2.96
CA LEU A 342 18.23 25.74 2.74
C LEU A 342 18.61 25.57 1.25
N ARG A 343 17.86 24.79 0.47
CA ARG A 343 18.02 24.58 -0.99
C ARG A 343 19.47 24.58 -1.50
N PHE A 344 20.25 23.58 -1.11
CA PHE A 344 21.69 23.56 -1.40
C PHE A 344 22.08 23.10 -2.82
N ILE A 345 21.11 22.82 -3.70
CA ILE A 345 21.34 22.35 -5.08
C ILE A 345 22.27 23.27 -5.92
N ASN A 346 22.34 24.56 -5.61
CA ASN A 346 23.12 25.54 -6.38
C ASN A 346 24.52 25.81 -5.82
N ILE A 347 24.90 25.17 -4.70
CA ILE A 347 26.20 25.39 -4.05
C ILE A 347 27.20 24.34 -4.56
N SER A 348 28.29 24.81 -5.20
CA SER A 348 29.19 23.97 -6.01
C SER A 348 29.78 22.74 -5.32
N TYR A 349 30.11 22.83 -4.03
CA TYR A 349 30.69 21.71 -3.28
C TYR A 349 29.65 21.00 -2.40
N LEU A 350 28.68 21.74 -1.87
CA LEU A 350 27.68 21.18 -0.98
C LEU A 350 26.65 20.32 -1.74
N SER A 351 26.26 20.70 -2.96
CA SER A 351 25.35 19.89 -3.76
C SER A 351 25.93 18.51 -4.12
N PRO A 352 27.15 18.40 -4.69
CA PRO A 352 27.77 17.10 -4.92
C PRO A 352 27.98 16.28 -3.64
N LEU A 353 28.31 16.93 -2.52
CA LEU A 353 28.47 16.25 -1.24
C LEU A 353 27.17 15.62 -0.74
N LEU A 354 26.06 16.35 -0.79
CA LEU A 354 24.74 15.83 -0.42
C LEU A 354 24.25 14.74 -1.40
N GLN A 355 24.57 14.86 -2.69
CA GLN A 355 24.27 13.81 -3.67
C GLN A 355 25.12 12.56 -3.44
N ALA A 356 26.38 12.69 -3.01
CA ALA A 356 27.19 11.56 -2.56
C ALA A 356 26.61 10.92 -1.29
N GLY A 357 26.16 11.73 -0.34
CA GLY A 357 25.43 11.28 0.85
C GLY A 357 24.14 10.52 0.48
N LEU A 358 23.41 10.96 -0.54
CA LEU A 358 22.25 10.26 -1.07
C LEU A 358 22.60 8.86 -1.61
N MET A 359 23.70 8.73 -2.35
CA MET A 359 24.18 7.42 -2.84
C MET A 359 24.55 6.49 -1.68
N LEU A 360 25.24 7.01 -0.66
CA LEU A 360 25.50 6.26 0.57
C LEU A 360 24.18 5.84 1.25
N GLY A 361 23.16 6.71 1.24
CA GLY A 361 21.82 6.39 1.75
C GLY A 361 21.22 5.17 1.06
N TYR A 362 21.27 5.08 -0.27
CA TYR A 362 20.81 3.89 -1.01
C TYR A 362 21.59 2.62 -0.66
N LEU A 363 22.91 2.71 -0.50
CA LEU A 363 23.73 1.60 -0.02
C LEU A 363 23.31 1.13 1.38
N LEU A 364 23.09 2.08 2.30
CA LEU A 364 22.66 1.80 3.67
C LEU A 364 21.25 1.19 3.73
N ILE A 365 20.32 1.63 2.87
CA ILE A 365 18.97 1.03 2.78
C ILE A 365 19.09 -0.47 2.48
N GLY A 366 19.90 -0.84 1.48
CA GLY A 366 20.12 -2.25 1.14
C GLY A 366 20.80 -3.05 2.24
N PHE A 367 21.81 -2.44 2.90
CA PHE A 367 22.55 -3.06 3.98
C PHE A 367 21.66 -3.33 5.20
N MET A 368 20.86 -2.35 5.63
CA MET A 368 20.04 -2.44 6.84
C MET A 368 18.71 -3.19 6.65
N ALA A 369 18.22 -3.32 5.42
CA ALA A 369 16.93 -3.97 5.14
C ALA A 369 16.82 -5.42 5.62
N PHE A 370 17.96 -6.08 5.84
CA PHE A 370 18.03 -7.48 6.23
C PHE A 370 18.81 -7.66 7.55
N GLY A 371 18.62 -6.70 8.47
CA GLY A 371 19.04 -6.84 9.86
C GLY A 371 20.51 -6.58 10.14
N ALA A 372 21.31 -6.09 9.19
CA ALA A 372 22.69 -5.69 9.48
C ALA A 372 22.72 -4.41 10.35
N PRO A 373 23.57 -4.36 11.40
CA PRO A 373 23.69 -3.18 12.25
C PRO A 373 24.38 -2.04 11.50
N MET A 374 23.96 -0.80 11.70
CA MET A 374 24.53 0.36 11.01
C MET A 374 26.05 0.50 11.17
N VAL A 375 26.58 0.23 12.36
CA VAL A 375 28.03 0.32 12.66
C VAL A 375 28.82 -0.81 12.00
N GLY A 376 28.13 -1.79 11.42
CA GLY A 376 28.71 -2.97 10.81
C GLY A 376 29.29 -2.81 9.41
N MET A 377 29.04 -1.67 8.74
CA MET A 377 29.55 -1.44 7.40
C MET A 377 31.03 -1.04 7.46
N GLU A 378 31.87 -1.71 6.66
CA GLU A 378 33.30 -1.39 6.58
C GLU A 378 33.52 0.09 6.21
N ILE A 379 34.33 0.77 7.02
CA ILE A 379 34.65 2.19 6.86
C ILE A 379 35.22 2.50 5.46
N SER A 380 36.02 1.58 4.92
CA SER A 380 36.59 1.65 3.55
C SER A 380 35.50 1.77 2.48
N VAL A 381 34.41 0.99 2.60
CA VAL A 381 33.28 1.00 1.65
C VAL A 381 32.52 2.31 1.73
N ILE A 382 32.31 2.84 2.94
CA ILE A 382 31.65 4.14 3.16
C ILE A 382 32.45 5.26 2.48
N PHE A 383 33.76 5.35 2.77
CA PHE A 383 34.62 6.38 2.16
C PHE A 383 34.71 6.23 0.64
N LEU A 384 34.87 5.00 0.14
CA LEU A 384 34.92 4.75 -1.30
C LEU A 384 33.64 5.22 -1.99
N THR A 385 32.48 4.86 -1.45
CA THR A 385 31.17 5.25 -2.00
C THR A 385 31.01 6.77 -2.01
N LEU A 386 31.38 7.44 -0.92
CA LEU A 386 31.31 8.90 -0.80
C LEU A 386 32.25 9.59 -1.78
N ILE A 387 33.54 9.20 -1.83
CA ILE A 387 34.55 9.83 -2.69
C ILE A 387 34.19 9.66 -4.16
N VAL A 388 33.88 8.44 -4.59
CA VAL A 388 33.55 8.14 -5.99
C VAL A 388 32.28 8.89 -6.41
N SER A 389 31.23 8.84 -5.59
CA SER A 389 29.98 9.56 -5.90
C SER A 389 30.19 11.08 -5.92
N PHE A 390 30.97 11.62 -4.98
CA PHE A 390 31.28 13.05 -4.93
C PHE A 390 32.01 13.51 -6.20
N LEU A 391 33.03 12.78 -6.64
CA LEU A 391 33.76 13.11 -7.86
C LEU A 391 32.85 13.07 -9.09
N ILE A 392 32.00 12.05 -9.22
CA ILE A 392 31.02 11.94 -10.31
C ILE A 392 30.09 13.17 -10.31
N TYR A 393 29.49 13.50 -9.16
CA TYR A 393 28.53 14.60 -9.08
C TYR A 393 29.18 15.98 -9.19
N LEU A 394 30.43 16.14 -8.76
CA LEU A 394 31.20 17.37 -8.96
C LEU A 394 31.44 17.63 -10.45
N VAL A 395 31.84 16.59 -11.19
CA VAL A 395 31.99 16.67 -12.66
C VAL A 395 30.65 16.99 -13.32
N MET A 396 29.58 16.28 -12.95
CA MET A 396 28.23 16.55 -13.49
C MET A 396 27.75 17.98 -13.19
N PHE A 397 28.03 18.50 -12.00
CA PHE A 397 27.67 19.86 -11.61
C PHE A 397 28.34 20.90 -12.52
N TYR A 398 29.65 20.78 -12.76
CA TYR A 398 30.37 21.70 -13.64
C TYR A 398 29.99 21.54 -15.10
N ILE A 399 29.79 20.31 -15.59
CA ILE A 399 29.28 20.05 -16.95
C ILE A 399 27.94 20.76 -17.16
N ASN A 400 27.00 20.60 -16.23
CA ASN A 400 25.69 21.24 -16.33
C ASN A 400 25.77 22.77 -16.32
N ARG A 401 26.68 23.35 -15.52
CA ARG A 401 26.86 24.79 -15.41
C ARG A 401 27.53 25.41 -16.63
N TYR A 402 28.56 24.77 -17.19
CA TYR A 402 29.35 25.35 -18.29
C TYR A 402 28.80 25.01 -19.68
N ILE A 403 28.30 23.79 -19.89
CA ILE A 403 27.86 23.35 -21.23
C ILE A 403 26.43 23.82 -21.51
N TYR A 404 25.52 23.69 -20.53
CA TYR A 404 24.10 23.93 -20.77
C TYR A 404 23.62 25.35 -20.48
N LYS A 405 24.53 26.28 -20.10
CA LYS A 405 24.30 27.71 -19.79
C LYS A 405 22.84 28.03 -19.48
N LYS A 406 22.33 27.43 -18.41
CA LYS A 406 20.98 27.63 -17.88
C LYS A 406 21.05 28.33 -16.54
#